data_AF-A0A937PQG5-F1
#
_entry.id   AF-A0A937PQG5-F1
#
_cell.length_a   1.000
_cell.length_b   1.000
_cell.length_c   1.000
_cell.angle_alpha   90.00
_cell.angle_beta   90.00
_cell.angle_gamma   90.00
#
_symmetry.space_group_name_H-M   'P 1'
#
loop_
_entity.id
_entity.type
_entity.pdbx_description
1 polymer ?
#
loop_
_entity_poly.entity_id
_entity_poly.type
_entity_poly.pdbx_seq_one_letter_code
_entity_poly.pdbx_strand_id
1 'polypeptide(L)'
;MRKWTRSYIKILRREYPAKGSSIPELRRRFSRETIRSKAKKLKIKVNKKWRQRHFDNTLEKYRIIRWGRKERAILKREYPKIGIKVKKLLRKFTKAAIKQKASVLKIRRKVRRKR
;
A
#
# COMPACT_ATOMS: atom_id res chain seq x y z
N MET A 1 -24.07 -15.49 -10.79
CA MET A 1 -23.53 -14.20 -10.24
C MET A 1 -24.36 -13.75 -9.04
N ARG A 2 -23.76 -13.50 -7.86
CA ARG A 2 -24.50 -12.95 -6.71
C ARG A 2 -24.91 -11.50 -6.97
N LYS A 3 -26.22 -11.22 -7.03
CA LYS A 3 -26.77 -9.90 -7.35
C LYS A 3 -26.57 -8.90 -6.20
N TRP A 4 -26.04 -7.72 -6.53
CA TRP A 4 -26.04 -6.56 -5.61
C TRP A 4 -27.42 -5.91 -5.64
N THR A 5 -28.19 -6.08 -4.58
CA THR A 5 -29.49 -5.40 -4.43
C THR A 5 -29.29 -3.92 -4.08
N ARG A 6 -30.33 -3.11 -4.32
CA ARG A 6 -30.33 -1.68 -3.98
C ARG A 6 -30.01 -1.44 -2.50
N SER A 7 -30.51 -2.31 -1.61
CA SER A 7 -30.24 -2.25 -0.16
C SER A 7 -28.74 -2.40 0.16
N TYR A 8 -28.05 -3.36 -0.45
CA TYR A 8 -26.60 -3.51 -0.23
C TYR A 8 -25.78 -2.36 -0.80
N ILE A 9 -26.20 -1.77 -1.92
CA ILE A 9 -25.55 -0.58 -2.48
C ILE A 9 -25.73 0.62 -1.54
N LYS A 10 -26.92 0.78 -0.93
CA LYS A 10 -27.20 1.81 0.07
C LYS A 10 -26.30 1.65 1.30
N ILE A 11 -26.21 0.44 1.84
CA ILE A 11 -25.31 0.10 2.96
C ILE A 11 -23.86 0.39 2.58
N LEU A 12 -23.42 -0.02 1.39
CA LEU A 12 -22.07 0.24 0.91
C LEU A 12 -21.76 1.73 0.83
N ARG A 13 -22.66 2.56 0.29
CA ARG A 13 -22.45 4.02 0.24
C ARG A 13 -22.35 4.66 1.61
N ARG A 14 -23.16 4.21 2.58
CA ARG A 14 -23.19 4.77 3.94
C ARG A 14 -22.00 4.33 4.78
N GLU A 15 -21.72 3.03 4.80
CA GLU A 15 -20.79 2.43 5.75
C GLU A 15 -19.36 2.31 5.23
N TYR A 16 -19.15 2.21 3.91
CA TYR A 16 -17.81 2.03 3.32
C TYR A 16 -16.85 3.20 3.59
N PRO A 17 -17.27 4.47 3.60
CA PRO A 17 -16.39 5.58 3.99
C PRO A 17 -15.79 5.42 5.39
N ALA A 18 -16.55 4.86 6.33
CA ALA A 18 -16.16 4.76 7.74
C ALA A 18 -15.55 3.40 8.14
N LYS A 19 -15.99 2.29 7.51
CA LYS A 19 -15.62 0.91 7.86
C LYS A 19 -14.87 0.18 6.73
N GLY A 20 -14.78 0.76 5.54
CA GLY A 20 -14.14 0.17 4.37
C GLY A 20 -14.75 -1.17 3.97
N SER A 21 -13.92 -2.17 3.65
CA SER A 21 -14.38 -3.51 3.25
C SER A 21 -14.79 -4.42 4.42
N SER A 22 -14.73 -3.93 5.66
CA SER A 22 -15.06 -4.69 6.88
C SER A 22 -16.49 -4.41 7.37
N ILE A 23 -17.44 -4.21 6.46
CA ILE A 23 -18.85 -3.98 6.80
C ILE A 23 -19.50 -5.34 7.16
N PRO A 24 -19.98 -5.56 8.40
CA PRO A 24 -20.50 -6.86 8.84
C PRO A 24 -21.66 -7.37 7.99
N GLU A 25 -22.61 -6.50 7.66
CA GLU A 25 -23.79 -6.83 6.84
C GLU A 25 -23.41 -7.33 5.44
N LEU A 26 -22.41 -6.72 4.82
CA LEU A 26 -21.93 -7.13 3.50
C LEU A 26 -20.99 -8.34 3.60
N ARG A 27 -20.21 -8.46 4.67
CA ARG A 27 -19.30 -9.59 4.91
C ARG A 27 -20.01 -10.93 5.08
N ARG A 28 -21.27 -10.93 5.52
CA ARG A 28 -22.10 -12.15 5.58
C ARG A 28 -22.35 -12.75 4.19
N ARG A 29 -22.33 -11.93 3.13
CA ARG A 29 -22.73 -12.34 1.78
C ARG A 29 -21.66 -12.19 0.71
N PHE A 30 -20.70 -11.28 0.92
CA PHE A 30 -19.66 -10.91 -0.03
C PHE A 30 -18.27 -10.93 0.63
N SER A 31 -17.26 -11.37 -0.12
CA SER A 31 -15.86 -11.27 0.32
C SER A 31 -15.40 -9.81 0.38
N ARG A 32 -14.35 -9.52 1.18
CA ARG A 32 -13.75 -8.17 1.26
C ARG A 32 -13.32 -7.65 -0.12
N GLU A 33 -12.77 -8.52 -0.96
CA GLU A 33 -12.36 -8.20 -2.33
C GLU A 33 -13.56 -7.83 -3.22
N THR A 34 -14.68 -8.55 -3.09
CA THR A 34 -15.92 -8.24 -3.82
C THR A 34 -16.49 -6.87 -3.42
N ILE A 35 -16.53 -6.59 -2.11
CA ILE A 35 -16.99 -5.30 -1.55
C ILE A 35 -16.10 -4.17 -2.08
N ARG A 36 -14.78 -4.34 -2.02
CA ARG A 36 -13.79 -3.37 -2.51
C ARG A 36 -13.91 -3.13 -4.02
N SER A 37 -14.04 -4.19 -4.80
CA SER A 37 -14.20 -4.12 -6.25
C SER A 37 -15.48 -3.36 -6.62
N LYS A 38 -16.60 -3.65 -5.94
CA LYS A 38 -17.86 -2.93 -6.15
C LYS A 38 -17.75 -1.46 -5.74
N ALA A 39 -17.14 -1.16 -4.60
CA ALA A 39 -16.91 0.23 -4.17
C ALA A 39 -16.04 1.01 -5.17
N LYS A 40 -15.01 0.36 -5.74
CA LYS A 40 -14.18 0.94 -6.81
C LYS A 40 -15.02 1.23 -8.06
N LYS A 41 -15.86 0.28 -8.51
CA LYS A 41 -16.79 0.47 -9.64
C LYS A 41 -17.76 1.63 -9.39
N LEU A 42 -18.21 1.80 -8.15
CA LEU A 42 -19.11 2.89 -7.73
C LEU A 42 -18.37 4.19 -7.33
N LYS A 43 -17.04 4.25 -7.51
CA LYS A 43 -16.17 5.37 -7.14
C LYS A 43 -16.29 5.82 -5.66
N ILE A 44 -16.72 4.92 -4.77
CA ILE A 44 -16.85 5.18 -3.32
C ILE A 44 -15.48 5.05 -2.67
N LYS A 45 -15.03 6.11 -2.00
CA LYS A 45 -13.72 6.16 -1.32
C LYS A 45 -13.89 6.03 0.18
N VAL A 46 -12.93 5.37 0.82
CA VAL A 46 -12.77 5.38 2.28
C VAL A 46 -12.34 6.77 2.75
N ASN A 47 -12.80 7.19 3.93
CA ASN A 47 -12.45 8.48 4.49
C ASN A 47 -10.97 8.52 4.93
N LYS A 48 -10.44 9.73 5.15
CA LYS A 48 -9.03 9.93 5.54
C LYS A 48 -8.71 9.22 6.87
N LYS A 49 -9.63 9.25 7.85
CA LYS A 49 -9.47 8.61 9.17
C LYS A 49 -9.36 7.08 9.08
N TRP A 50 -10.18 6.43 8.27
CA TRP A 50 -10.13 4.99 8.02
C TRP A 50 -8.90 4.64 7.20
N ARG A 51 -8.58 5.44 6.18
CA ARG A 51 -7.33 5.29 5.41
C ARG A 51 -6.11 5.39 6.31
N GLN A 52 -6.10 6.25 7.32
CA GLN A 52 -4.96 6.43 8.21
C GLN A 52 -4.84 5.30 9.23
N ARG A 53 -5.97 4.80 9.76
CA ARG A 53 -6.03 3.65 10.67
C ARG A 53 -5.78 2.29 9.99
N HIS A 54 -6.22 2.14 8.74
CA HIS A 54 -6.13 0.90 7.97
C HIS A 54 -5.23 1.03 6.72
N PHE A 55 -4.34 2.02 6.68
CA PHE A 55 -3.35 2.18 5.60
C PHE A 55 -2.49 0.92 5.41
N ASP A 56 -2.40 0.09 6.45
CA ASP A 56 -1.70 -1.20 6.48
C ASP A 56 -2.28 -2.26 5.53
N ASN A 57 -3.61 -2.41 5.45
CA ASN A 57 -4.14 -3.73 5.06
C ASN A 57 -4.38 -3.92 3.54
N THR A 58 -4.01 -2.94 2.71
CA THR A 58 -3.89 -3.17 1.24
C THR A 58 -2.47 -3.60 0.86
N LEU A 59 -1.50 -3.34 1.73
CA LEU A 59 -0.08 -3.59 1.49
C LEU A 59 0.38 -4.93 2.06
N GLU A 60 -0.39 -5.53 2.97
CA GLU A 60 -0.16 -6.89 3.52
C GLU A 60 -0.08 -7.95 2.40
N LYS A 61 -1.02 -7.93 1.44
CA LYS A 61 -1.03 -8.85 0.28
C LYS A 61 0.20 -8.69 -0.62
N TYR A 62 0.87 -7.53 -0.57
CA TYR A 62 2.05 -7.20 -1.37
C TYR A 62 3.32 -7.00 -0.53
N ARG A 63 3.37 -7.46 0.74
CA ARG A 63 4.57 -7.43 1.60
C ARG A 63 5.46 -6.19 1.37
N ILE A 64 4.85 -5.01 1.23
CA ILE A 64 5.62 -3.76 1.07
C ILE A 64 6.10 -3.44 2.47
N ILE A 65 7.29 -3.96 2.79
CA ILE A 65 7.97 -3.70 4.05
C ILE A 65 7.89 -2.19 4.31
N ARG A 66 7.26 -1.79 5.41
CA ARG A 66 7.10 -0.38 5.77
C ARG A 66 8.49 0.25 5.87
N TRP A 67 8.81 1.12 4.92
CA TRP A 67 10.01 1.94 4.95
C TRP A 67 9.78 3.06 5.95
N GLY A 68 10.34 2.94 7.14
CA GLY A 68 10.28 3.97 8.17
C GLY A 68 11.02 5.24 7.76
N ARG A 69 10.90 6.29 8.57
CA ARG A 69 11.62 7.56 8.34
C ARG A 69 13.13 7.33 8.29
N LYS A 70 13.66 6.53 9.23
CA LYS A 70 15.09 6.19 9.31
C LYS A 70 15.57 5.47 8.05
N GLU A 71 14.84 4.46 7.57
CA GLU A 71 15.31 3.66 6.45
C GLU A 71 15.19 4.38 5.11
N ARG A 72 14.21 5.27 4.94
CA ARG A 72 14.16 6.18 3.79
C ARG A 72 15.32 7.18 3.80
N ALA A 73 15.69 7.70 4.98
CA ALA A 73 16.82 8.60 5.12
C ALA A 73 18.14 7.90 4.77
N ILE A 74 18.36 6.68 5.30
CA ILE A 74 19.51 5.84 4.95
C ILE A 74 19.53 5.56 3.43
N LEU A 75 18.39 5.18 2.83
CA LEU A 75 18.34 4.94 1.39
C LEU A 75 18.68 6.19 0.58
N LYS A 76 18.15 7.36 0.95
CA LYS A 76 18.41 8.62 0.24
C LYS A 76 19.88 9.06 0.36
N ARG A 77 20.51 8.83 1.51
CA ARG A 77 21.90 9.24 1.78
C ARG A 77 22.93 8.26 1.22
N GLU A 78 22.67 6.97 1.39
CA GLU A 78 23.67 5.91 1.13
C GLU A 78 23.51 5.27 -0.25
N TYR A 79 22.29 5.10 -0.77
CA TYR A 79 22.10 4.48 -2.09
C TYR A 79 22.81 5.22 -3.23
N PRO A 80 22.87 6.57 -3.27
CA PRO A 80 23.66 7.28 -4.28
C PRO A 80 25.16 6.98 -4.22
N LYS A 81 25.70 6.71 -3.03
CA LYS A 81 27.14 6.48 -2.79
C LYS A 81 27.53 5.03 -3.06
N ILE A 82 26.83 4.09 -2.40
CA ILE A 82 27.21 2.67 -2.36
C ILE A 82 26.24 1.75 -3.12
N GLY A 83 25.14 2.29 -3.64
CA GLY A 83 24.14 1.54 -4.40
C GLY A 83 23.51 0.40 -3.59
N ILE A 84 23.42 -0.78 -4.21
CA ILE A 84 22.81 -1.97 -3.60
C ILE A 84 23.55 -2.49 -2.36
N LYS A 85 24.80 -2.06 -2.13
CA LYS A 85 25.56 -2.39 -0.91
C LYS A 85 24.90 -1.82 0.36
N VAL A 86 23.98 -0.85 0.22
CA VAL A 86 23.11 -0.39 1.31
C VAL A 86 22.32 -1.52 1.97
N LYS A 87 22.19 -2.69 1.32
CA LYS A 87 21.64 -3.92 1.90
C LYS A 87 22.32 -4.32 3.21
N LYS A 88 23.61 -3.99 3.41
CA LYS A 88 24.32 -4.22 4.69
C LYS A 88 23.76 -3.36 5.83
N LEU A 89 23.29 -2.15 5.53
CA LEU A 89 22.64 -1.23 6.49
C LEU A 89 21.15 -1.53 6.64
N LEU A 90 20.52 -1.97 5.56
CA LEU A 90 19.10 -2.26 5.45
C LEU A 90 18.85 -3.78 5.46
N ARG A 91 19.39 -4.48 6.49
CA ARG A 91 19.35 -5.95 6.59
C ARG A 91 17.93 -6.51 6.54
N LYS A 92 16.94 -5.76 7.02
CA LYS A 92 15.52 -6.15 6.98
C LYS A 92 14.88 -6.16 5.59
N PHE A 93 15.45 -5.46 4.61
CA PHE A 93 14.89 -5.38 3.25
C PHE A 93 15.66 -6.25 2.28
N THR A 94 14.97 -6.93 1.36
CA THR A 94 15.63 -7.69 0.29
C THR A 94 16.27 -6.74 -0.73
N LYS A 95 17.23 -7.24 -1.52
CA LYS A 95 17.85 -6.46 -2.61
C LYS A 95 16.79 -5.91 -3.59
N ALA A 96 15.79 -6.73 -3.93
CA ALA A 96 14.68 -6.34 -4.79
C ALA A 96 13.85 -5.20 -4.19
N ALA A 97 13.50 -5.28 -2.90
CA ALA A 97 12.76 -4.23 -2.21
C ALA A 97 13.54 -2.89 -2.18
N ILE A 98 14.85 -2.95 -1.98
CA ILE A 98 15.73 -1.77 -2.00
C ILE A 98 15.75 -1.13 -3.40
N LYS A 99 15.93 -1.92 -4.47
CA LYS A 99 15.92 -1.41 -5.86
C LYS A 99 14.57 -0.81 -6.23
N GLN A 100 13.47 -1.51 -5.92
CA GLN A 100 12.11 -1.02 -6.17
C GLN A 100 11.87 0.29 -5.43
N LYS A 101 12.27 0.38 -4.16
CA LYS A 101 12.08 1.61 -3.37
C LYS A 101 12.93 2.76 -3.88
N ALA A 102 14.18 2.51 -4.24
CA ALA A 102 15.05 3.54 -4.83
C ALA A 102 14.44 4.08 -6.14
N SER A 103 13.89 3.21 -6.98
CA SER A 103 13.18 3.60 -8.21
C SER A 103 11.93 4.45 -7.91
N VAL A 104 11.07 4.01 -6.99
CA VAL A 104 9.87 4.76 -6.56
C VAL A 104 10.24 6.14 -5.98
N LEU A 105 11.35 6.24 -5.26
CA LEU A 105 11.86 7.50 -4.70
C LEU A 105 12.76 8.28 -5.69
N LYS A 106 12.91 7.80 -6.94
CA LYS A 106 13.76 8.38 -7.98
C LYS A 106 15.23 8.58 -7.54
N ILE A 107 15.71 7.76 -6.61
CA ILE A 107 17.10 7.77 -6.12
C ILE A 107 17.95 6.93 -7.07
N ARG A 108 18.92 7.55 -7.73
CA ARG A 108 19.88 6.87 -8.62
C ARG A 108 21.26 6.81 -7.98
N ARG A 109 22.03 5.78 -8.34
CA ARG A 109 23.44 5.70 -7.96
C ARG A 109 24.20 6.78 -8.70
N LYS A 110 24.99 7.61 -7.99
CA LYS A 110 25.94 8.51 -8.64
C LYS A 110 27.09 7.65 -9.15
N VAL A 111 27.09 7.35 -10.44
CA VAL A 111 28.25 6.75 -11.10
C VAL A 111 29.34 7.81 -11.08
N ARG A 112 30.40 7.61 -10.30
CA ARG A 112 31.60 8.42 -10.43
C ARG A 112 32.22 8.00 -11.77
N ARG A 113 32.03 8.80 -12.82
CA ARG A 113 32.79 8.64 -14.07
C ARG A 113 34.26 8.73 -13.65
N LYS A 114 35.02 7.63 -13.80
CA LYS A 114 36.48 7.71 -13.78
C LYS A 114 36.82 8.55 -15.01
N ARG A 115 37.35 9.74 -14.75
CA ARG A 115 38.04 10.55 -15.76
C ARG A 115 39.41 9.93 -15.98
#